data_AF-A0A482RIA8-F1
#
_entry.id   AF-A0A482RIA8-F1
#
_cell.length_a   1.000
_cell.length_b   1.000
_cell.length_c   1.000
_cell.angle_alpha   90.00
_cell.angle_beta   90.00
_cell.angle_gamma   90.00
#
_symmetry.space_group_name_H-M   'P 1'
#
loop_
_entity.id
_entity.type
_entity.pdbx_description
1 polymer ?
#
loop_
_entity_poly.entity_id
_entity_poly.type
_entity_poly.pdbx_seq_one_letter_code
_entity_poly.pdbx_strand_id
1 'polypeptide(L)'
;MCHTRAGCSVSRGVVAKSRVARVRCALAKCVNPCTRACILPDFLQAMLTNCRTYLAAARHLEYVLPEAMSSQVQDDLVRYRQSNRAFGAEDMHRLLTLARLLTVSYGESELSAERWAELMAMESERCARVAAPVTDA
;
A
#
# COMPACT_ATOMS: atom_id res chain seq x y z
N MET A 1 -9.37 32.83 27.48
CA MET A 1 -7.97 33.23 27.70
C MET A 1 -7.43 32.44 28.88
N CYS A 2 -6.38 31.63 28.71
CA CYS A 2 -5.58 31.10 29.82
C CYS A 2 -4.10 31.21 29.44
N HIS A 3 -3.30 31.77 30.32
CA HIS A 3 -1.92 32.17 30.10
C HIS A 3 -0.89 31.06 30.46
N THR A 4 0.32 31.17 29.89
CA THR A 4 1.67 30.76 30.39
C THR A 4 1.78 30.00 31.73
N ARG A 5 2.75 29.11 32.04
CA ARG A 5 4.16 28.89 31.63
C ARG A 5 4.56 27.47 32.17
N ALA A 6 5.78 26.90 32.09
CA ALA A 6 7.09 27.30 31.59
C ALA A 6 7.81 26.08 30.92
N GLY A 7 9.13 25.92 31.16
CA GLY A 7 9.99 24.89 30.55
C GLY A 7 10.18 23.60 31.35
N CYS A 8 10.70 22.59 30.66
CA CYS A 8 11.04 21.27 31.19
C CYS A 8 12.55 21.01 31.01
N SER A 9 13.30 20.99 32.11
CA SER A 9 14.74 20.68 32.13
C SER A 9 14.96 19.19 32.33
N VAL A 10 15.67 18.53 31.40
CA VAL A 10 15.93 17.08 31.44
C VAL A 10 17.20 16.78 32.23
N SER A 11 17.06 16.19 33.42
CA SER A 11 18.16 15.54 34.14
C SER A 11 18.19 14.04 33.80
N ARG A 12 19.36 13.54 33.37
CA ARG A 12 19.58 12.13 33.01
C ARG A 12 19.93 11.31 34.25
N GLY A 13 19.30 10.14 34.40
CA GLY A 13 19.69 9.07 35.33
C GLY A 13 19.70 7.73 34.60
N VAL A 14 20.66 6.85 34.90
CA VAL A 14 20.97 5.65 34.10
C VAL A 14 20.69 4.37 34.90
N VAL A 15 20.49 3.25 34.18
CA VAL A 15 20.50 1.83 34.63
C VAL A 15 19.18 1.27 35.21
N ALA A 16 18.55 0.32 34.49
CA ALA A 16 18.35 -1.08 34.92
C ALA A 16 17.38 -1.89 34.02
N LYS A 17 17.68 -3.17 33.86
CA LYS A 17 17.17 -4.16 32.89
C LYS A 17 15.66 -4.51 32.91
N SER A 18 15.08 -4.55 31.70
CA SER A 18 14.04 -5.47 31.21
C SER A 18 12.57 -5.33 31.67
N ARG A 19 11.69 -6.00 30.89
CA ARG A 19 10.21 -6.14 30.96
C ARG A 19 9.40 -5.00 30.33
N VAL A 20 8.76 -5.34 29.20
CA VAL A 20 7.61 -4.69 28.54
C VAL A 20 7.58 -3.17 28.62
N ALA A 21 7.82 -2.52 27.48
CA ALA A 21 7.68 -1.07 27.32
C ALA A 21 6.21 -0.61 27.48
N ARG A 22 5.72 -0.58 28.72
CA ARG A 22 4.60 0.27 29.11
C ARG A 22 5.02 1.69 28.81
N VAL A 23 4.42 2.26 27.77
CA VAL A 23 4.48 3.70 27.48
C VAL A 23 3.86 4.42 28.68
N ARG A 24 4.71 4.75 29.67
CA ARG A 24 4.31 5.57 30.81
C ARG A 24 4.09 6.97 30.25
N CYS A 25 2.82 7.34 30.09
CA CYS A 25 2.44 8.73 29.87
C CYS A 25 3.06 9.57 31.00
N ALA A 26 4.05 10.40 30.68
CA ALA A 26 4.91 11.07 31.65
C ALA A 26 4.26 12.32 32.28
N LEU A 27 2.92 12.38 32.32
CA LEU A 27 2.14 13.50 32.83
C LEU A 27 1.08 13.01 33.81
N ALA A 28 1.46 12.98 35.10
CA ALA A 28 0.62 12.57 36.22
C ALA A 28 -0.51 13.58 36.58
N LYS A 29 -1.08 14.28 35.59
CA LYS A 29 -2.17 15.27 35.76
C LYS A 29 -3.25 15.23 34.68
N CYS A 30 -3.43 14.10 33.99
CA CYS A 30 -4.60 13.88 33.12
C CYS A 30 -5.78 13.29 33.92
N VAL A 31 -6.51 14.14 34.65
CA VAL A 31 -7.80 13.78 35.26
C VAL A 31 -8.92 13.99 34.23
N ASN A 32 -9.03 13.04 33.30
CA ASN A 32 -10.24 12.78 32.49
C ASN A 32 -10.03 11.50 31.64
N PRO A 33 -11.10 10.80 31.19
CA PRO A 33 -10.99 9.54 30.46
C PRO A 33 -10.62 9.77 28.99
N CYS A 34 -9.42 10.31 28.74
CA CYS A 34 -8.89 10.59 27.41
C CYS A 34 -8.19 9.39 26.77
N THR A 35 -8.70 8.17 27.00
CA THR A 35 -8.15 6.91 26.47
C THR A 35 -8.52 6.63 25.01
N ARG A 36 -9.41 7.42 24.39
CA ARG A 36 -9.79 7.30 22.96
C ARG A 36 -9.21 8.38 22.04
N ALA A 37 -9.05 9.61 22.50
CA ALA A 37 -8.77 10.75 21.61
C ALA A 37 -7.28 10.91 21.24
N CYS A 38 -6.35 10.60 22.14
CA CYS A 38 -4.93 10.95 21.96
C CYS A 38 -4.04 9.81 21.42
N ILE A 39 -4.50 8.56 21.38
CA ILE A 39 -3.68 7.40 20.96
C ILE A 39 -3.81 7.13 19.45
N LEU A 40 -4.99 7.44 18.88
CA LEU A 40 -5.28 7.23 17.47
C LEU A 40 -4.46 8.12 16.50
N PRO A 41 -4.19 9.41 16.79
CA PRO A 41 -3.44 10.27 15.87
C PRO A 41 -1.99 9.80 15.66
N ASP A 42 -1.28 9.50 16.74
CA ASP A 42 0.17 9.19 16.67
C ASP A 42 0.45 7.87 15.93
N PHE A 43 -0.33 6.83 16.22
CA PHE A 43 -0.22 5.56 15.51
C PHE A 43 -0.61 5.70 14.03
N LEU A 44 -1.69 6.43 13.72
CA LEU A 44 -2.11 6.66 12.35
C LEU A 44 -1.07 7.48 11.57
N GLN A 45 -0.46 8.51 12.17
CA GLN A 45 0.60 9.28 11.54
C GLN A 45 1.87 8.44 11.31
N ALA A 46 2.26 7.60 12.26
CA ALA A 46 3.37 6.66 12.08
C ALA A 46 3.09 5.67 10.94
N MET A 47 1.90 5.06 10.91
CA MET A 47 1.49 4.13 9.85
C MET A 47 1.46 4.82 8.47
N LEU A 48 0.85 6.01 8.36
CA LEU A 48 0.82 6.77 7.11
C LEU A 48 2.23 7.19 6.65
N THR A 49 3.13 7.49 7.58
CA THR A 49 4.54 7.79 7.27
C THR A 49 5.24 6.56 6.72
N ASN A 50 5.02 5.38 7.32
CA ASN A 50 5.55 4.10 6.83
C ASN A 50 5.00 3.78 5.43
N CYS A 51 3.68 3.90 5.20
CA CYS A 51 3.06 3.67 3.89
C CYS A 51 3.61 4.61 2.81
N ARG A 52 3.76 5.91 3.11
CA ARG A 52 4.37 6.88 2.17
C ARG A 52 5.83 6.55 1.88
N THR A 53 6.59 6.12 2.88
CA THR A 53 8.00 5.73 2.73
C THR A 53 8.12 4.46 1.88
N TYR A 54 7.26 3.47 2.09
CA TYR A 54 7.19 2.26 1.29
C TYR A 54 6.86 2.57 -0.17
N LEU A 55 5.80 3.34 -0.44
CA LEU A 55 5.41 3.73 -1.81
C LEU A 55 6.50 4.58 -2.50
N ALA A 56 7.20 5.44 -1.76
CA ALA A 56 8.33 6.19 -2.28
C ALA A 56 9.49 5.27 -2.68
N ALA A 57 9.84 4.29 -1.84
CA ALA A 57 10.88 3.32 -2.15
C ALA A 57 10.49 2.41 -3.33
N ALA A 58 9.28 1.85 -3.32
CA ALA A 58 8.75 0.98 -4.37
C ALA A 58 8.73 1.66 -5.75
N ARG A 59 8.45 2.97 -5.82
CA ARG A 59 8.52 3.75 -7.06
C ARG A 59 9.93 3.76 -7.69
N HIS A 60 10.98 3.60 -6.90
CA HIS A 60 12.38 3.54 -7.35
C HIS A 60 12.90 2.10 -7.51
N LEU A 61 12.05 1.08 -7.32
CA LEU A 61 12.40 -0.30 -7.58
C LEU A 61 12.57 -0.51 -9.09
N GLU A 62 13.72 -1.05 -9.50
CA GLU A 62 13.94 -1.49 -10.87
C GLU A 62 13.04 -2.69 -11.16
N TYR A 63 12.33 -2.62 -12.29
CA TYR A 63 11.42 -3.68 -12.71
C TYR A 63 11.89 -4.26 -14.04
N VAL A 64 11.99 -5.59 -14.08
CA VAL A 64 12.33 -6.37 -15.26
C VAL A 64 11.16 -7.30 -15.59
N LEU A 65 10.87 -7.48 -16.88
CA LEU A 65 9.97 -8.53 -17.36
C LEU A 65 10.84 -9.71 -17.83
N PRO A 66 10.87 -10.86 -17.13
CA PRO A 66 11.68 -12.00 -17.55
C PRO A 66 11.21 -12.56 -18.90
N GLU A 67 12.14 -13.06 -19.72
CA GLU A 67 11.83 -13.57 -21.06
C GLU A 67 10.81 -14.74 -21.05
N ALA A 68 10.88 -15.59 -20.01
CA ALA A 68 9.91 -16.65 -19.78
C ALA A 68 8.49 -16.10 -19.57
N MET A 69 8.34 -15.01 -18.83
CA MET A 69 7.06 -14.32 -18.66
C MET A 69 6.67 -13.53 -19.91
N SER A 70 7.60 -12.94 -20.66
CA SER A 70 7.32 -12.27 -21.93
C SER A 70 6.56 -13.18 -22.89
N SER A 71 7.00 -14.43 -23.04
CA SER A 71 6.32 -15.44 -23.87
C SER A 71 4.91 -15.75 -23.36
N GLN A 72 4.75 -16.05 -22.07
CA GLN A 72 3.45 -16.36 -21.48
C GLN A 72 2.46 -15.20 -21.62
N VAL A 73 2.90 -13.98 -21.31
CA VAL A 73 2.10 -12.76 -21.40
C VAL A 73 1.66 -12.50 -22.84
N GLN A 74 2.55 -12.71 -23.83
CA GLN A 74 2.19 -12.58 -25.24
C GLN A 74 1.11 -13.58 -25.66
N ASP A 75 1.22 -14.86 -25.28
CA ASP A 75 0.24 -15.89 -25.58
C ASP A 75 -1.15 -15.57 -24.98
N ASP A 76 -1.19 -15.18 -23.71
CA ASP A 76 -2.44 -14.83 -23.01
C ASP A 76 -3.08 -13.58 -23.64
N LEU A 77 -2.26 -12.58 -23.98
CA LEU A 77 -2.68 -11.37 -24.68
C LEU A 77 -3.23 -11.63 -26.10
N VAL A 78 -2.65 -12.59 -26.83
CA VAL A 78 -3.17 -13.04 -28.13
C VAL A 78 -4.51 -13.75 -27.97
N ARG A 79 -4.64 -14.66 -26.98
CA ARG A 79 -5.92 -15.32 -26.65
C ARG A 79 -7.00 -14.31 -26.29
N TYR A 80 -6.67 -13.27 -25.53
CA TYR A 80 -7.60 -12.21 -25.14
C TYR A 80 -8.13 -11.40 -26.35
N ARG A 81 -7.28 -11.14 -27.36
CA ARG A 81 -7.70 -10.53 -28.65
C ARG A 81 -8.53 -11.45 -29.54
N GLN A 82 -8.38 -12.77 -29.39
CA GLN A 82 -9.16 -13.75 -30.13
C GLN A 82 -10.57 -13.87 -29.56
N SER A 83 -10.72 -13.85 -28.23
CA SER A 83 -12.02 -13.90 -27.55
C SER A 83 -12.76 -12.57 -27.54
N ASN A 84 -12.06 -11.44 -27.44
CA ASN A 84 -12.65 -10.10 -27.42
C ASN A 84 -12.07 -9.17 -28.50
N ARG A 85 -12.87 -8.89 -29.54
CA ARG A 85 -12.49 -8.00 -30.64
C ARG A 85 -12.38 -6.52 -30.26
N ALA A 86 -12.96 -6.10 -29.13
CA ALA A 86 -12.85 -4.72 -28.65
C ALA A 86 -11.54 -4.44 -27.90
N PHE A 87 -10.78 -5.48 -27.53
CA PHE A 87 -9.56 -5.35 -26.74
C PHE A 87 -8.38 -4.80 -27.58
N GLY A 88 -8.03 -3.54 -27.33
CA GLY A 88 -7.18 -2.73 -28.21
C GLY A 88 -5.67 -2.85 -27.94
N ALA A 89 -4.92 -1.85 -28.40
CA ALA A 89 -3.52 -1.66 -28.01
C ALA A 89 -3.40 -0.94 -26.65
N GLU A 90 -4.32 -0.02 -26.36
CA GLU A 90 -4.37 0.70 -25.08
C GLU A 90 -4.67 -0.25 -23.91
N ASP A 91 -5.59 -1.20 -24.07
CA ASP A 91 -5.88 -2.20 -23.04
C ASP A 91 -4.67 -3.10 -22.71
N MET A 92 -3.87 -3.45 -23.73
CA MET A 92 -2.60 -4.15 -23.52
C MET A 92 -1.63 -3.31 -22.71
N HIS A 93 -1.44 -2.05 -23.09
CA HIS A 93 -0.54 -1.14 -22.39
C HIS A 93 -0.98 -0.93 -20.92
N ARG A 94 -2.28 -0.77 -20.69
CA ARG A 94 -2.86 -0.71 -19.34
C ARG A 94 -2.61 -1.99 -18.56
N LEU A 95 -2.84 -3.17 -19.13
CA LEU A 95 -2.58 -4.45 -18.47
C LEU A 95 -1.12 -4.64 -18.09
N LEU A 96 -0.18 -4.37 -19.00
CA LEU A 96 1.26 -4.46 -18.71
C LEU A 96 1.71 -3.45 -17.65
N THR A 97 1.11 -2.26 -17.64
CA THR A 97 1.33 -1.25 -16.60
C THR A 97 0.80 -1.71 -15.26
N LEU A 98 -0.40 -2.31 -15.21
CA LEU A 98 -0.98 -2.87 -13.99
C LEU A 98 -0.17 -4.07 -13.47
N ALA A 99 0.35 -4.94 -14.35
CA ALA A 99 1.25 -6.03 -13.98
C ALA A 99 2.48 -5.49 -13.24
N ARG A 100 3.17 -4.52 -13.85
CA ARG A 100 4.33 -3.84 -13.23
C ARG A 100 3.97 -3.21 -11.88
N LEU A 101 2.85 -2.50 -11.79
CA LEU A 101 2.43 -1.83 -10.55
C LEU A 101 2.08 -2.85 -9.46
N LEU A 102 1.43 -3.96 -9.80
CA LEU A 102 1.10 -5.03 -8.86
C LEU A 102 2.37 -5.68 -8.31
N THR A 103 3.26 -6.17 -9.19
CA THR A 103 4.56 -6.74 -8.80
C THR A 103 5.37 -5.82 -7.89
N VAL A 104 5.50 -4.54 -8.26
CA VAL A 104 6.21 -3.54 -7.45
C VAL A 104 5.49 -3.26 -6.11
N SER A 105 4.16 -3.38 -6.03
CA SER A 105 3.40 -3.22 -4.78
C SER A 105 3.58 -4.36 -3.78
N TYR A 106 4.09 -5.52 -4.24
CA TYR A 106 4.56 -6.62 -3.38
C TYR A 106 6.05 -6.48 -3.01
N GLY A 107 6.77 -5.52 -3.61
CA GLY A 107 8.23 -5.37 -3.47
C GLY A 107 9.03 -6.34 -4.35
N GLU A 108 8.38 -7.02 -5.30
CA GLU A 108 9.03 -7.86 -6.31
C GLU A 108 9.61 -6.96 -7.42
N SER A 109 10.80 -7.29 -7.93
CA SER A 109 11.45 -6.60 -9.07
C SER A 109 11.20 -7.28 -10.42
N GLU A 110 10.62 -8.48 -10.42
CA GLU A 110 10.40 -9.30 -11.61
C GLU A 110 8.96 -9.81 -11.64
N LEU A 111 8.31 -9.77 -12.81
CA LEU A 111 6.97 -10.36 -12.93
C LEU A 111 7.05 -11.86 -12.70
N SER A 112 6.20 -12.36 -11.79
CA SER A 112 6.00 -13.78 -11.53
C SER A 112 4.65 -14.27 -12.09
N ALA A 113 4.54 -15.57 -12.38
CA ALA A 113 3.30 -16.16 -12.87
C ALA A 113 2.13 -16.04 -11.86
N GLU A 114 2.45 -16.01 -10.56
CA GLU A 114 1.48 -15.76 -9.48
C GLU A 114 0.87 -14.36 -9.58
N ARG A 115 1.71 -13.31 -9.62
CA ARG A 115 1.26 -11.92 -9.78
C ARG A 115 0.52 -11.70 -11.10
N TRP A 116 0.91 -12.39 -12.18
CA TRP A 116 0.17 -12.33 -13.46
C TRP A 116 -1.23 -12.96 -13.36
N ALA A 117 -1.36 -14.13 -12.72
CA ALA A 117 -2.66 -14.77 -12.50
C ALA A 117 -3.57 -13.93 -11.58
N GLU A 118 -3.00 -13.33 -10.53
CA GLU A 118 -3.68 -12.42 -9.62
C GLU A 118 -4.21 -11.17 -10.35
N LEU A 119 -3.37 -10.53 -11.18
CA LEU A 119 -3.79 -9.41 -12.03
C LEU A 119 -4.98 -9.79 -12.93
N MET A 120 -4.91 -10.94 -13.60
CA MET A 120 -5.96 -11.37 -14.52
C MET A 120 -7.28 -11.65 -13.78
N ALA A 121 -7.22 -12.15 -12.54
CA ALA A 121 -8.40 -12.24 -11.68
C ALA A 121 -8.96 -10.85 -11.33
N MET A 122 -8.14 -9.92 -10.84
CA MET A 122 -8.57 -8.55 -10.51
C MET A 122 -9.18 -7.80 -11.71
N GLU A 123 -8.59 -7.95 -12.90
CA GLU A 123 -9.11 -7.35 -14.13
C GLU A 123 -10.43 -8.01 -14.56
N SER A 124 -10.59 -9.32 -14.39
CA SER A 124 -11.86 -10.01 -14.67
C SER A 124 -13.01 -9.47 -13.82
N GLU A 125 -12.77 -9.24 -12.52
CA GLU A 125 -13.75 -8.61 -11.64
C GLU A 125 -14.03 -7.15 -12.02
N ARG A 126 -12.99 -6.39 -12.42
CA ARG A 126 -13.16 -5.01 -12.88
C ARG A 126 -14.04 -4.95 -14.12
N CYS A 127 -13.80 -5.84 -15.09
CA CYS A 127 -14.64 -6.00 -16.26
C CYS A 127 -16.08 -6.40 -15.88
N ALA A 128 -16.27 -7.33 -14.94
CA ALA A 128 -17.61 -7.70 -14.46
C ALA A 128 -18.35 -6.51 -13.81
N ARG A 129 -17.65 -5.70 -12.99
CA ARG A 129 -18.22 -4.48 -12.37
C ARG A 129 -18.60 -3.40 -13.38
N VAL A 130 -17.88 -3.28 -14.50
CA VAL A 130 -18.14 -2.29 -15.56
C VAL A 130 -19.14 -2.81 -16.60
N ALA A 131 -19.22 -4.12 -16.81
CA ALA A 131 -20.19 -4.75 -17.71
C ALA A 131 -21.58 -4.89 -17.07
N ALA A 132 -21.68 -4.89 -15.74
CA ALA A 132 -22.93 -4.64 -15.05
C ALA A 132 -23.39 -3.21 -15.39
N PRO A 133 -24.52 -3.02 -16.08
CA PRO A 133 -24.93 -1.69 -16.50
C PRO A 133 -25.22 -0.83 -15.27
N VAL A 134 -24.47 0.27 -15.13
CA VAL A 134 -24.95 1.42 -14.37
C VAL A 134 -26.16 1.93 -15.14
N THR A 135 -27.35 1.60 -14.66
CA THR A 135 -28.59 2.18 -15.13
C THR A 135 -28.63 3.63 -14.63
N ASP A 136 -28.05 4.53 -15.42
CA ASP A 136 -28.24 5.97 -15.24
C ASP A 136 -29.74 6.26 -15.39
N ALA A 137 -30.35 6.73 -14.31
CA ALA A 137 -31.78 6.99 -14.14
C ALA A 137 -32.00 8.37 -13.50
#